data_AF-A0A1X7RVW3-F1
#
_entry.id   AF-A0A1X7RVW3-F1
#
_cell.length_a   1.000
_cell.length_b   1.000
_cell.length_c   1.000
_cell.angle_alpha   90.00
_cell.angle_beta   90.00
_cell.angle_gamma   90.00
#
_symmetry.space_group_name_H-M   'P 1'
#
loop_
_entity.id
_entity.type
_entity.pdbx_description
1 polymer ?
#
loop_
_entity_poly.entity_id
_entity_poly.type
_entity_poly.pdbx_seq_one_letter_code
_entity_poly.pdbx_strand_id
1 'polypeptide(L)'
;MALAPKFAGQKLVAAANPETLHTLELFLDYVCPFSKKMFDTVYDNVYPVIKKKYPGKVQLIFRQVIQPWHPSSTLVHEAGVAVLQTQPDKFWAFSKALFDKQTEYFDANVVHEPRNKTYERLAKLAGGVGLDDKKIYSLLEISDKPDKDGGLNGGNKVTNDLKLLVKAARLQGVHVTPTVLFNGIVENGIESSFSKDDWEAWLAKNIV
;
A
#
# COMPACT_ATOMS: atom_id res chain seq x y z
N MET A 1 -6.24 -12.85 -5.29
CA MET A 1 -7.56 -12.18 -5.27
C MET A 1 -8.30 -12.70 -4.06
N ALA A 2 -9.01 -11.83 -3.35
CA ALA A 2 -9.84 -12.26 -2.22
C ALA A 2 -11.01 -13.16 -2.67
N LEU A 3 -11.50 -14.01 -1.74
CA LEU A 3 -12.65 -14.88 -1.94
C LEU A 3 -13.78 -14.41 -1.01
N ALA A 4 -14.99 -14.21 -1.54
CA ALA A 4 -16.12 -13.81 -0.72
C ALA A 4 -16.49 -14.89 0.31
N PRO A 5 -16.91 -14.53 1.54
CA PRO A 5 -17.27 -15.51 2.58
C PRO A 5 -18.32 -16.54 2.16
N LYS A 6 -19.33 -16.13 1.37
CA LYS A 6 -20.35 -17.05 0.83
C LYS A 6 -19.79 -18.17 -0.06
N PHE A 7 -18.56 -18.02 -0.57
CA PHE A 7 -17.88 -19.01 -1.39
C PHE A 7 -16.77 -19.75 -0.62
N ALA A 8 -16.73 -19.63 0.72
CA ALA A 8 -15.68 -20.20 1.57
C ALA A 8 -15.44 -21.70 1.35
N GLY A 9 -16.48 -22.46 0.97
CA GLY A 9 -16.39 -23.90 0.67
C GLY A 9 -15.50 -24.26 -0.51
N GLN A 10 -15.08 -23.29 -1.33
CA GLN A 10 -14.10 -23.50 -2.41
C GLN A 10 -12.66 -23.67 -1.88
N LYS A 11 -12.38 -23.27 -0.63
CA LYS A 11 -11.06 -23.43 -0.02
C LYS A 11 -10.87 -24.88 0.42
N LEU A 12 -9.88 -25.55 -0.16
CA LEU A 12 -9.35 -26.81 0.36
C LEU A 12 -8.03 -26.51 1.09
N VAL A 13 -8.05 -26.55 2.43
CA VAL A 13 -6.93 -26.13 3.29
C VAL A 13 -6.22 -27.34 3.90
N ALA A 14 -4.88 -27.33 3.88
CA ALA A 14 -4.05 -28.45 4.33
C ALA A 14 -3.95 -28.57 5.87
N ALA A 15 -3.85 -27.44 6.56
CA ALA A 15 -3.89 -27.33 8.02
C ALA A 15 -4.28 -25.89 8.38
N ALA A 16 -5.21 -25.73 9.33
CA ALA A 16 -5.94 -24.50 9.67
C ALA A 16 -7.03 -24.09 8.66
N ASN A 17 -8.22 -23.80 9.19
CA ASN A 17 -9.33 -23.18 8.45
C ASN A 17 -9.47 -21.72 8.90
N PRO A 18 -8.62 -20.80 8.41
CA PRO A 18 -8.82 -19.39 8.72
C PRO A 18 -10.18 -18.95 8.18
N GLU A 19 -10.92 -18.18 9.00
CA GLU A 19 -12.19 -17.62 8.58
C GLU A 19 -12.05 -16.87 7.25
N THR A 20 -13.04 -17.03 6.37
CA THR A 20 -13.09 -16.25 5.13
C THR A 20 -13.70 -14.90 5.47
N LEU A 21 -12.90 -13.85 5.42
CA LEU A 21 -13.35 -12.48 5.70
C LEU A 21 -13.79 -11.79 4.42
N HIS A 22 -14.78 -10.90 4.55
CA HIS A 22 -15.01 -9.88 3.54
C HIS A 22 -13.76 -9.02 3.40
N THR A 23 -13.26 -8.87 2.17
CA THR A 23 -11.99 -8.19 1.93
C THR A 23 -12.20 -6.95 1.09
N LEU A 24 -11.76 -5.81 1.62
CA LEU A 24 -11.60 -4.57 0.86
C LEU A 24 -10.12 -4.40 0.50
N GLU A 25 -9.82 -4.47 -0.79
CA GLU A 25 -8.48 -4.22 -1.31
C GLU A 25 -8.42 -2.78 -1.84
N LEU A 26 -7.59 -1.94 -1.24
CA LEU A 26 -7.40 -0.53 -1.57
C LEU A 26 -6.16 -0.39 -2.44
N PHE A 27 -6.33 -0.14 -3.73
CA PHE A 27 -5.23 0.10 -4.67
C PHE A 27 -4.87 1.57 -4.66
N LEU A 28 -3.73 1.89 -4.06
CA LEU A 28 -3.34 3.25 -3.72
C LEU A 28 -1.91 3.56 -4.19
N ASP A 29 -1.71 4.80 -4.64
CA ASP A 29 -0.40 5.38 -4.94
C ASP A 29 -0.08 6.43 -3.87
N TYR A 30 1.11 6.34 -3.26
CA TYR A 30 1.53 7.32 -2.25
C TYR A 30 1.70 8.74 -2.77
N VAL A 31 1.82 8.93 -4.10
CA VAL A 31 2.00 10.25 -4.74
C VAL A 31 0.71 10.74 -5.40
N CYS A 32 -0.39 9.99 -5.29
CA CYS A 32 -1.70 10.41 -5.79
C CYS A 32 -2.52 11.16 -4.71
N PRO A 33 -2.95 12.41 -4.95
CA PRO A 33 -3.78 13.16 -4.00
C PRO A 33 -5.12 12.48 -3.67
N PHE A 34 -5.75 11.83 -4.65
CA PHE A 34 -7.00 11.10 -4.45
C PHE A 34 -6.81 9.83 -3.61
N SER A 35 -5.64 9.18 -3.73
CA SER A 35 -5.29 8.04 -2.87
C SER A 35 -5.11 8.47 -1.43
N LYS A 36 -4.47 9.62 -1.18
CA LYS A 36 -4.39 10.22 0.16
C LYS A 36 -5.77 10.46 0.74
N LYS A 37 -6.65 11.13 -0.02
CA LYS A 37 -8.02 11.44 0.42
C LYS A 37 -8.77 10.18 0.87
N MET A 38 -8.72 9.11 0.07
CA MET A 38 -9.35 7.84 0.44
C MET A 38 -8.67 7.20 1.67
N PHE A 39 -7.34 7.16 1.69
CA PHE A 39 -6.59 6.56 2.78
C PHE A 39 -6.89 7.22 4.11
N ASP A 40 -6.88 8.55 4.19
CA ASP A 40 -7.17 9.29 5.42
C ASP A 40 -8.59 8.96 5.93
N THR A 41 -9.59 8.99 5.04
CA THR A 41 -10.96 8.63 5.44
C THR A 41 -11.02 7.19 5.95
N VAL A 42 -10.43 6.25 5.22
CA VAL A 42 -10.48 4.83 5.59
C VAL A 42 -9.73 4.58 6.90
N TYR A 43 -8.53 5.12 7.04
CA TYR A 43 -7.66 4.88 8.20
C TYR A 43 -8.19 5.57 9.47
N ASP A 44 -8.57 6.85 9.38
CA ASP A 44 -8.96 7.64 10.54
C ASP A 44 -10.43 7.44 10.94
N ASN A 45 -11.32 7.16 9.98
CA ASN A 45 -12.77 7.16 10.22
C ASN A 45 -13.43 5.80 10.01
N VAL A 46 -13.07 5.04 8.97
CA VAL A 46 -13.75 3.77 8.63
C VAL A 46 -13.17 2.58 9.39
N TYR A 47 -11.86 2.51 9.55
CA TYR A 47 -11.20 1.42 10.27
C TYR A 47 -11.65 1.31 11.74
N PRO A 48 -11.83 2.41 12.50
CA PRO A 48 -12.47 2.34 13.83
C PRO A 48 -13.89 1.75 13.79
N VAL A 49 -14.68 2.08 12.76
CA VAL A 49 -16.03 1.51 12.58
C VAL A 49 -15.95 0.01 12.31
N ILE A 50 -15.04 -0.42 11.42
CA ILE A 50 -14.79 -1.83 11.15
C ILE A 50 -14.42 -2.59 12.42
N LYS A 51 -13.47 -2.06 13.19
CA LYS A 51 -13.05 -2.65 14.48
C LYS A 51 -14.21 -2.81 15.45
N LYS A 52 -15.13 -1.84 15.50
CA LYS A 52 -16.25 -1.82 16.44
C LYS A 52 -17.44 -2.68 15.98
N LYS A 53 -17.85 -2.56 14.72
CA LYS A 53 -19.10 -3.13 14.19
C LYS A 53 -18.89 -4.44 13.42
N TYR A 54 -17.72 -4.65 12.83
CA TYR A 54 -17.42 -5.81 11.99
C TYR A 54 -16.15 -6.58 12.42
N PRO A 55 -15.89 -6.77 13.74
CA PRO A 55 -14.71 -7.52 14.19
C PRO A 55 -14.80 -8.96 13.67
N GLY A 56 -13.70 -9.44 13.08
CA GLY A 56 -13.66 -10.80 12.51
C GLY A 56 -14.56 -11.00 11.29
N LYS A 57 -15.14 -9.95 10.70
CA LYS A 57 -15.91 -10.05 9.44
C LYS A 57 -15.22 -9.39 8.26
N VAL A 58 -14.50 -8.29 8.51
CA VAL A 58 -13.91 -7.46 7.46
C VAL A 58 -12.39 -7.36 7.66
N GLN A 59 -11.66 -7.47 6.56
CA GLN A 59 -10.24 -7.12 6.48
C GLN A 59 -9.97 -6.08 5.39
N LEU A 60 -8.96 -5.25 5.63
CA LEU A 60 -8.46 -4.26 4.68
C LEU A 60 -7.08 -4.70 4.17
N ILE A 61 -6.87 -4.57 2.87
CA ILE A 61 -5.56 -4.81 2.23
C ILE A 61 -5.16 -3.54 1.49
N PHE A 62 -4.00 -2.98 1.84
CA PHE A 62 -3.35 -1.97 1.01
C PHE A 62 -2.66 -2.66 -0.17
N ARG A 63 -2.95 -2.23 -1.39
CA ARG A 63 -2.30 -2.66 -2.62
C ARG A 63 -1.51 -1.49 -3.20
N GLN A 64 -0.19 -1.64 -3.23
CA GLN A 64 0.72 -0.64 -3.78
C GLN A 64 0.57 -0.57 -5.31
N VAL A 65 0.21 0.59 -5.85
CA VAL A 65 0.11 0.85 -7.29
C VAL A 65 0.92 2.10 -7.62
N ILE A 66 2.06 1.89 -8.25
CA ILE A 66 2.91 2.99 -8.75
C ILE A 66 2.29 3.53 -10.02
N GLN A 67 2.01 4.84 -10.07
CA GLN A 67 1.65 5.50 -11.32
C GLN A 67 2.91 6.04 -12.01
N PRO A 68 3.24 5.58 -13.23
CA PRO A 68 4.47 5.98 -13.92
C PRO A 68 4.61 7.48 -14.21
N TRP A 69 3.51 8.23 -14.23
CA TRP A 69 3.52 9.70 -14.37
C TRP A 69 3.77 10.43 -13.04
N HIS A 70 3.97 9.70 -11.94
CA HIS A 70 4.54 10.21 -10.68
C HIS A 70 5.95 9.62 -10.53
N PRO A 71 7.02 10.22 -11.09
CA PRO A 71 8.36 9.64 -11.10
C PRO A 71 8.90 9.19 -9.73
N SER A 72 8.59 9.95 -8.68
CA SER A 72 8.98 9.63 -7.30
C SER A 72 8.19 8.48 -6.67
N SER A 73 7.03 8.10 -7.22
CA SER A 73 6.13 7.08 -6.66
C SER A 73 6.84 5.75 -6.43
N THR A 74 7.68 5.32 -7.38
CA THR A 74 8.49 4.11 -7.20
C THR A 74 9.31 4.16 -5.91
N LEU A 75 9.98 5.28 -5.62
CA LEU A 75 10.84 5.45 -4.45
C LEU A 75 10.03 5.38 -3.15
N VAL A 76 8.87 6.04 -3.12
CA VAL A 76 7.98 6.07 -1.95
C VAL A 76 7.38 4.68 -1.69
N HIS A 77 7.03 3.93 -2.73
CA HIS A 77 6.56 2.55 -2.61
C HIS A 77 7.67 1.57 -2.18
N GLU A 78 8.90 1.73 -2.67
CA GLU A 78 10.04 0.95 -2.21
C GLU A 78 10.27 1.12 -0.70
N ALA A 79 10.12 2.34 -0.17
CA ALA A 79 10.18 2.56 1.28
C ALA A 79 9.08 1.79 2.04
N GLY A 80 7.87 1.73 1.50
CA GLY A 80 6.79 0.90 2.04
C GLY A 80 7.15 -0.59 2.06
N VAL A 81 7.80 -1.10 1.02
CA VAL A 81 8.29 -2.49 0.98
C VAL A 81 9.44 -2.72 1.96
N ALA A 82 10.36 -1.75 2.14
CA ALA A 82 11.43 -1.84 3.13
C ALA A 82 10.87 -2.00 4.55
N VAL A 83 9.78 -1.27 4.88
CA VAL A 83 9.07 -1.44 6.15
C VAL A 83 8.40 -2.82 6.23
N LEU A 84 7.78 -3.33 5.16
CA LEU A 84 7.23 -4.69 5.15
C LEU A 84 8.30 -5.76 5.41
N GLN A 85 9.49 -5.64 4.81
CA GLN A 85 10.59 -6.59 5.05
C GLN A 85 11.18 -6.50 6.46
N THR A 86 11.11 -5.32 7.09
CA THR A 86 11.75 -5.06 8.39
C THR A 86 10.82 -5.32 9.56
N GLN A 87 9.63 -4.73 9.53
CA GLN A 87 8.64 -4.78 10.61
C GLN A 87 7.22 -4.59 10.03
N PRO A 88 6.57 -5.68 9.55
CA PRO A 88 5.29 -5.61 8.84
C PRO A 88 4.14 -4.93 9.60
N ASP A 89 4.12 -5.04 10.93
CA ASP A 89 3.09 -4.43 11.80
C ASP A 89 3.15 -2.89 11.81
N LYS A 90 4.27 -2.30 11.38
CA LYS A 90 4.42 -0.85 11.21
C LYS A 90 3.93 -0.32 9.88
N PHE A 91 3.61 -1.19 8.92
CA PHE A 91 3.30 -0.78 7.55
C PHE A 91 2.22 0.29 7.47
N TRP A 92 1.05 0.08 8.10
CA TRP A 92 -0.06 1.04 8.04
C TRP A 92 0.27 2.38 8.70
N ALA A 93 0.99 2.36 9.83
CA ALA A 93 1.43 3.58 10.49
C ALA A 93 2.44 4.35 9.60
N PHE A 94 3.33 3.64 8.92
CA PHE A 94 4.24 4.25 7.95
C PHE A 94 3.51 4.76 6.70
N SER A 95 2.51 4.04 6.17
CA SER A 95 1.66 4.53 5.08
C SER A 95 0.98 5.84 5.45
N LYS A 96 0.48 5.97 6.69
CA LYS A 96 -0.06 7.25 7.20
C LYS A 96 1.01 8.35 7.19
N ALA A 97 2.22 8.07 7.66
CA ALA A 97 3.32 9.03 7.65
C ALA A 97 3.73 9.45 6.23
N LEU A 98 3.77 8.52 5.28
CA LEU A 98 4.03 8.80 3.86
C LEU A 98 2.96 9.73 3.28
N PHE A 99 1.68 9.43 3.53
CA PHE A 99 0.58 10.28 3.06
C PHE A 99 0.57 11.65 3.72
N ASP A 100 0.85 11.75 5.02
CA ASP A 100 0.93 13.03 5.74
C ASP A 100 2.03 13.93 5.18
N LYS A 101 3.08 13.34 4.61
CA LYS A 101 4.20 14.03 3.96
C LYS A 101 4.15 13.96 2.43
N GLN A 102 3.02 13.57 1.84
CA GLN A 102 2.89 13.28 0.42
C GLN A 102 3.40 14.40 -0.49
N THR A 103 3.07 15.66 -0.18
CA THR A 103 3.44 16.81 -1.01
C THR A 103 4.94 17.02 -1.11
N GLU A 104 5.72 16.53 -0.13
CA GLU A 104 7.17 16.61 -0.16
C GLU A 104 7.82 15.72 -1.23
N TYR A 105 7.04 14.84 -1.86
CA TYR A 105 7.47 13.91 -2.91
C TYR A 105 6.84 14.22 -4.27
N PHE A 106 6.14 15.34 -4.44
CA PHE A 106 5.62 15.79 -5.73
C PHE A 106 6.74 16.34 -6.63
N ASP A 107 6.52 16.35 -7.93
CA ASP A 107 7.53 16.70 -8.94
C ASP A 107 8.26 18.02 -8.64
N ALA A 108 7.52 19.08 -8.34
CA ALA A 108 8.08 20.39 -8.03
C ALA A 108 9.04 20.36 -6.83
N ASN A 109 8.86 19.41 -5.90
CA ASN A 109 9.63 19.30 -4.67
C ASN A 109 10.86 18.38 -4.81
N VAL A 110 10.88 17.48 -5.80
CA VAL A 110 11.94 16.47 -5.95
C VAL A 110 12.69 16.51 -7.29
N VAL A 111 12.32 17.41 -8.21
CA VAL A 111 12.91 17.48 -9.56
C VAL A 111 14.45 17.62 -9.58
N HIS A 112 15.03 18.24 -8.56
CA HIS A 112 16.49 18.40 -8.42
C HIS A 112 17.10 17.47 -7.36
N GLU A 113 16.32 16.55 -6.79
CA GLU A 113 16.76 15.65 -5.74
C GLU A 113 17.30 14.35 -6.35
N PRO A 114 18.56 13.97 -6.06
CA PRO A 114 19.07 12.67 -6.47
C PRO A 114 18.35 11.52 -5.75
N ARG A 115 18.17 10.39 -6.44
CA ARG A 115 17.45 9.21 -5.92
C ARG A 115 17.85 8.79 -4.49
N ASN A 116 19.15 8.72 -4.19
CA ASN A 116 19.61 8.34 -2.85
C ASN A 116 19.29 9.38 -1.77
N LYS A 117 19.14 10.67 -2.11
CA LYS A 117 18.68 11.71 -1.16
C LYS A 117 17.21 11.55 -0.81
N THR A 118 16.37 11.19 -1.78
CA THR A 118 14.98 10.83 -1.49
C THR A 118 14.90 9.60 -0.56
N TYR A 119 15.72 8.57 -0.78
CA TYR A 119 15.76 7.41 0.13
C TYR A 119 16.27 7.73 1.54
N GLU A 120 17.26 8.62 1.69
CA GLU A 120 17.70 9.09 3.01
C GLU A 120 16.52 9.72 3.79
N ARG A 121 15.69 10.53 3.11
CA ARG A 121 14.51 11.16 3.73
C ARG A 121 13.42 10.15 4.05
N LEU A 122 13.14 9.22 3.14
CA LEU A 122 12.17 8.14 3.36
C LEU A 122 12.57 7.23 4.53
N ALA A 123 13.86 6.91 4.66
CA ALA A 123 14.39 6.16 5.79
C ALA A 123 14.26 6.91 7.11
N LYS A 124 14.55 8.21 7.13
CA LYS A 124 14.31 9.08 8.32
C LYS A 124 12.83 9.14 8.69
N LEU A 125 11.93 9.20 7.70
CA LEU A 125 10.50 9.17 7.93
C LEU A 125 10.06 7.84 8.58
N ALA A 126 10.64 6.72 8.16
CA ALA A 126 10.44 5.42 8.82
C ALA A 126 10.98 5.41 10.26
N GLY A 127 12.09 6.11 10.51
CA GLY A 127 12.59 6.38 11.86
C GLY A 127 11.57 7.08 12.75
N GLY A 128 10.81 8.04 12.19
CA GLY A 128 9.74 8.76 12.89
C GLY A 128 8.58 7.88 13.36
N VAL A 129 8.40 6.68 12.81
CA VAL A 129 7.39 5.69 13.25
C VAL A 129 7.99 4.54 14.09
N GLY A 130 9.25 4.69 14.50
CA GLY A 130 9.93 3.81 15.45
C GLY A 130 10.76 2.69 14.83
N LEU A 131 11.15 2.78 13.55
CA LEU A 131 12.11 1.87 12.93
C LEU A 131 13.55 2.40 13.04
N ASP A 132 14.53 1.53 12.82
CA ASP A 132 15.93 1.95 12.62
C ASP A 132 16.09 2.53 11.20
N ASP A 133 16.34 3.83 11.11
CA ASP A 133 16.48 4.55 9.84
C ASP A 133 17.68 4.06 9.01
N LYS A 134 18.81 3.73 9.63
CA LYS A 134 19.98 3.16 8.95
C LYS A 134 19.65 1.79 8.38
N LYS A 135 18.89 0.97 9.12
CA LYS A 135 18.43 -0.33 8.61
C LYS A 135 17.56 -0.16 7.38
N ILE A 136 16.59 0.75 7.41
CA ILE A 136 15.71 1.03 6.27
C ILE A 136 16.51 1.57 5.08
N TYR A 137 17.40 2.55 5.30
CA TYR A 137 18.24 3.08 4.24
C TYR A 137 19.09 1.99 3.57
N SER A 138 19.65 1.05 4.34
CA SER A 138 20.46 -0.05 3.81
C SER A 138 19.68 -1.01 2.88
N LEU A 139 18.34 -0.97 2.91
CA LEU A 139 17.48 -1.72 1.99
C LEU A 139 17.17 -0.95 0.71
N LEU A 140 17.24 0.38 0.76
CA LEU A 140 16.80 1.30 -0.29
C LEU A 140 17.95 1.86 -1.13
N GLU A 141 19.13 2.02 -0.53
CA GLU A 141 20.31 2.60 -1.15
C GLU A 141 20.63 1.96 -2.51
N ILE A 142 20.94 2.81 -3.50
CA ILE A 142 21.41 2.41 -4.82
C ILE A 142 22.92 2.53 -4.86
N SER A 143 23.56 1.41 -5.19
CA SER A 143 25.01 1.32 -5.42
C SER A 143 25.43 2.17 -6.63
N ASP A 144 26.54 2.87 -6.51
CA ASP A 144 27.26 3.54 -7.61
C ASP A 144 28.24 2.59 -8.33
N LYS A 145 28.36 1.34 -7.85
CA LYS A 145 29.19 0.29 -8.42
C LYS A 145 28.36 -0.76 -9.14
N PRO A 146 28.92 -1.43 -10.18
CA PRO A 146 28.28 -2.58 -10.81
C PRO A 146 27.96 -3.69 -9.81
N ASP A 147 26.94 -4.48 -10.13
CA ASP A 147 26.66 -5.71 -9.39
C ASP A 147 27.72 -6.80 -9.65
N LYS A 148 27.56 -7.98 -9.03
CA LYS A 148 28.53 -9.08 -9.10
C LYS A 148 28.77 -9.59 -10.52
N ASP A 149 27.79 -9.42 -11.40
CA ASP A 149 27.83 -9.86 -12.80
C ASP A 149 28.15 -8.69 -13.76
N GLY A 150 28.54 -7.52 -13.21
CA GLY A 150 28.85 -6.32 -13.97
C GLY A 150 27.62 -5.50 -14.39
N GLY A 151 26.43 -5.84 -13.91
CA GLY A 151 25.19 -5.13 -14.21
C GLY A 151 25.13 -3.73 -13.60
N LEU A 152 24.60 -2.78 -14.36
CA LEU A 152 24.47 -1.36 -13.95
C LEU A 152 23.05 -0.99 -13.48
N ASN A 153 22.10 -1.95 -13.54
CA ASN A 153 20.68 -1.75 -13.23
C ASN A 153 20.23 -2.64 -12.06
N GLY A 154 21.08 -2.76 -11.02
CA GLY A 154 20.84 -3.68 -9.90
C GLY A 154 19.63 -3.36 -9.01
N GLY A 155 19.15 -2.11 -9.04
CA GLY A 155 18.07 -1.67 -8.14
C GLY A 155 18.50 -1.69 -6.68
N ASN A 156 17.54 -1.86 -5.77
CA ASN A 156 17.76 -1.97 -4.33
C ASN A 156 17.26 -3.33 -3.79
N LYS A 157 17.40 -3.57 -2.49
CA LYS A 157 17.08 -4.86 -1.87
C LYS A 157 15.58 -5.19 -1.81
N VAL A 158 14.73 -4.22 -2.10
CA VAL A 158 13.26 -4.38 -2.11
C VAL A 158 12.66 -4.48 -3.52
N THR A 159 13.47 -4.25 -4.56
CA THR A 159 13.02 -4.20 -5.95
C THR A 159 12.28 -5.46 -6.40
N ASN A 160 12.74 -6.65 -5.98
CA ASN A 160 12.11 -7.92 -6.40
C ASN A 160 10.72 -8.11 -5.78
N ASP A 161 10.53 -7.73 -4.52
CA ASP A 161 9.22 -7.79 -3.87
C ASP A 161 8.26 -6.77 -4.47
N LEU A 162 8.74 -5.55 -4.73
CA LEU A 162 7.93 -4.53 -5.39
C LEU A 162 7.47 -4.99 -6.79
N LYS A 163 8.33 -5.67 -7.57
CA LYS A 163 7.95 -6.26 -8.87
C LYS A 163 6.79 -7.25 -8.71
N LEU A 164 6.75 -8.06 -7.66
CA LEU A 164 5.65 -9.00 -7.40
C LEU A 164 4.34 -8.26 -7.07
N LEU A 165 4.41 -7.19 -6.26
CA LEU A 165 3.25 -6.36 -5.95
C LEU A 165 2.69 -5.68 -7.21
N VAL A 166 3.56 -5.09 -8.04
CA VAL A 166 3.18 -4.48 -9.32
C VAL A 166 2.60 -5.53 -10.27
N LYS A 167 3.18 -6.73 -10.35
CA LYS A 167 2.64 -7.82 -11.16
C LYS A 167 1.23 -8.22 -10.69
N ALA A 168 1.01 -8.31 -9.38
CA ALA A 168 -0.30 -8.64 -8.81
C ALA A 168 -1.37 -7.58 -9.12
N ALA A 169 -1.01 -6.30 -9.13
CA ALA A 169 -1.92 -5.22 -9.53
C ALA A 169 -2.24 -5.27 -11.04
N ARG A 170 -1.22 -5.50 -11.88
CA ARG A 170 -1.39 -5.65 -13.34
C ARG A 170 -2.31 -6.81 -13.72
N LEU A 171 -2.20 -7.95 -13.03
CA LEU A 171 -3.09 -9.10 -13.25
C LEU A 171 -4.56 -8.80 -12.94
N GLN A 172 -4.83 -7.76 -12.15
CA GLN A 172 -6.18 -7.32 -11.80
C GLN A 172 -6.66 -6.15 -12.68
N GLY A 173 -5.85 -5.71 -13.65
CA GLY A 173 -6.24 -4.66 -14.59
C GLY A 173 -6.41 -3.27 -13.95
N VAL A 174 -5.86 -3.05 -12.76
CA VAL A 174 -5.98 -1.75 -12.07
C VAL A 174 -5.13 -0.70 -12.79
N HIS A 175 -5.78 0.37 -13.23
CA HIS A 175 -5.15 1.48 -13.95
C HIS A 175 -5.15 2.78 -13.14
N VAL A 176 -6.29 3.17 -12.59
CA VAL A 176 -6.45 4.44 -11.85
C VAL A 176 -6.33 4.20 -10.34
N THR A 177 -5.79 5.17 -9.63
CA THR A 177 -5.72 5.16 -8.16
C THR A 177 -6.49 6.36 -7.60
N PRO A 178 -7.32 6.18 -6.56
CA PRO A 178 -7.61 4.90 -5.91
C PRO A 178 -8.52 4.00 -6.76
N THR A 179 -8.37 2.69 -6.59
CA THR A 179 -9.36 1.68 -7.02
C THR A 179 -9.67 0.78 -5.81
N VAL A 180 -10.93 0.43 -5.60
CA VAL A 180 -11.34 -0.49 -4.54
C VAL A 180 -11.85 -1.78 -5.14
N LEU A 181 -11.36 -2.92 -4.64
CA LEU A 181 -11.97 -4.22 -4.89
C LEU A 181 -12.64 -4.71 -3.62
N PHE A 182 -13.86 -5.25 -3.77
CA PHE A 182 -14.57 -5.98 -2.74
C PHE A 182 -14.62 -7.46 -3.08
N ASN A 183 -14.06 -8.30 -2.21
CA ASN A 183 -13.97 -9.75 -2.40
C ASN A 183 -13.40 -10.16 -3.78
N GLY A 184 -12.40 -9.42 -4.25
CA GLY A 184 -11.72 -9.68 -5.52
C GLY A 184 -12.39 -9.08 -6.75
N ILE A 185 -13.49 -8.34 -6.61
CA ILE A 185 -14.22 -7.69 -7.73
C ILE A 185 -14.14 -6.18 -7.58
N VAL A 186 -13.89 -5.45 -8.68
CA VAL A 186 -13.85 -3.98 -8.68
C VAL A 186 -15.19 -3.42 -8.23
N GLU A 187 -15.18 -2.55 -7.22
CA GLU A 187 -16.36 -1.88 -6.69
C GLU A 187 -16.36 -0.42 -7.19
N ASN A 188 -17.00 -0.20 -8.34
CA ASN A 188 -17.03 1.12 -8.99
C ASN A 188 -17.87 2.16 -8.22
N GLY A 189 -18.70 1.74 -7.25
CA GLY A 189 -19.48 2.67 -6.44
C GLY A 189 -18.69 3.41 -5.37
N ILE A 190 -17.46 2.96 -5.05
CA ILE A 190 -16.62 3.59 -4.04
C ILE A 190 -15.64 4.57 -4.69
N GLU A 191 -15.77 5.84 -4.33
CA GLU A 191 -14.90 6.91 -4.80
C GLU A 191 -13.96 7.43 -3.70
N SER A 192 -12.92 8.17 -4.10
CA SER A 192 -12.05 8.88 -3.13
C SER A 192 -12.77 9.90 -2.26
N SER A 193 -13.95 10.35 -2.70
CA SER A 193 -14.83 11.31 -2.04
C SER A 193 -15.74 10.69 -1.00
N PHE A 194 -15.84 9.35 -0.91
CA PHE A 194 -16.71 8.68 0.06
C PHE A 194 -16.45 9.19 1.46
N SER A 195 -17.50 9.75 2.06
CA SER A 195 -17.50 10.16 3.44
C SER A 195 -17.55 8.94 4.37
N LYS A 196 -17.36 9.18 5.67
CA LYS A 196 -17.57 8.14 6.68
C LYS A 196 -18.97 7.53 6.57
N ASP A 197 -20.01 8.34 6.39
CA ASP A 197 -21.40 7.88 6.36
C ASP A 197 -21.69 7.05 5.10
N ASP A 198 -21.11 7.41 3.95
CA ASP A 198 -21.18 6.61 2.72
C ASP A 198 -20.57 5.22 2.92
N TRP A 199 -19.39 5.15 3.57
CA TRP A 199 -18.75 3.90 3.93
C TRP A 199 -19.58 3.09 4.91
N GLU A 200 -20.16 3.70 5.96
CA GLU A 200 -21.01 2.99 6.91
C GLU A 200 -22.26 2.41 6.25
N ALA A 201 -22.94 3.18 5.39
CA ALA A 201 -24.09 2.73 4.64
C ALA A 201 -23.73 1.58 3.68
N TRP A 202 -22.60 1.70 2.98
CA TRP A 202 -22.10 0.67 2.09
C TRP A 202 -21.74 -0.61 2.85
N LEU A 203 -21.05 -0.51 3.99
CA LEU A 203 -20.69 -1.67 4.83
C LEU A 203 -21.94 -2.37 5.37
N ALA A 204 -22.92 -1.62 5.89
CA ALA A 204 -24.16 -2.18 6.40
C ALA A 204 -24.95 -2.96 5.35
N LYS A 205 -24.88 -2.53 4.09
CA LYS A 205 -25.53 -3.21 2.96
C LYS A 205 -24.80 -4.48 2.50
N ASN A 206 -23.47 -4.51 2.57
CA ASN A 206 -22.65 -5.50 1.86
C ASN A 206 -21.98 -6.54 2.76
N ILE A 207 -21.84 -6.27 4.06
CA ILE A 207 -21.24 -7.22 5.02
C ILE A 207 -22.34 -8.06 5.64
N VAL A 208 -22.30 -9.38 5.38
CA VAL A 208 -23.24 -10.38 5.93
C VAL A 208 -22.61 -11.16 7.08
#